data_AF-A0A842NLD3-F1
#
_entry.id   AF-A0A842NLD3-F1
#
_cell.length_a   1.000
_cell.length_b   1.000
_cell.length_c   1.000
_cell.angle_alpha   90.00
_cell.angle_beta   90.00
_cell.angle_gamma   90.00
#
_symmetry.space_group_name_H-M   'P 1'
#
loop_
_entity.id
_entity.type
_entity.pdbx_description
1 polymer ?
#
loop_
_entity_poly.entity_id
_entity_poly.type
_entity_poly.pdbx_seq_one_letter_code
_entity_poly.pdbx_strand_id
1 'polypeptide(L)'
;MITGYATPEGTKKFVERQNQDSHENYKNVHNLTLSNVGIGTYLGNPDTETDKLVEDAIKKSILGGINVIDSAINYRAQKAERSVGNAISQLIDNNDISREEIFVSTKNGYVTNDGDIKEDLMQYVMREYGKTGIVKEG
;
A
#
# COMPACT_ATOMS: atom_id res chain seq x y z
N MET A 1 8.59 -9.07 5.62
CA MET A 1 8.93 -7.84 4.86
C MET A 1 9.09 -8.26 3.41
N ILE A 2 8.35 -7.65 2.48
CA ILE A 2 8.45 -7.97 1.05
C ILE A 2 9.68 -7.25 0.49
N THR A 3 10.67 -8.00 0.01
CA THR A 3 11.89 -7.45 -0.58
C THR A 3 11.65 -7.05 -2.03
N GLY A 4 12.34 -6.01 -2.51
CA GLY A 4 12.29 -5.55 -3.90
C GLY A 4 11.45 -4.29 -4.11
N TYR A 5 11.39 -3.83 -5.36
CA TYR A 5 10.70 -2.61 -5.79
C TYR A 5 10.20 -2.76 -7.23
N ALA A 6 9.29 -1.89 -7.67
CA ALA A 6 8.78 -1.92 -9.04
C ALA A 6 9.91 -1.67 -10.05
N THR A 7 10.03 -2.51 -11.07
CA THR A 7 11.06 -2.37 -12.12
C THR A 7 10.43 -2.12 -13.50
N PRO A 8 11.18 -1.53 -14.46
CA PRO A 8 10.71 -1.42 -15.84
C PRO A 8 10.27 -2.77 -16.43
N GLU A 9 11.06 -3.82 -16.20
CA GLU A 9 10.80 -5.16 -16.71
C GLU A 9 9.59 -5.79 -16.03
N GLY A 10 9.49 -5.68 -14.70
CA GLY A 10 8.37 -6.21 -13.94
C GLY A 10 7.06 -5.53 -14.30
N THR A 11 7.03 -4.20 -14.28
CA THR A 11 5.81 -3.46 -14.65
C THR A 11 5.39 -3.67 -16.10
N LYS A 12 6.32 -3.87 -17.04
CA LYS A 12 5.98 -4.27 -18.41
C LYS A 12 5.38 -5.67 -18.47
N LYS A 13 5.99 -6.66 -17.81
CA LYS A 13 5.47 -8.03 -17.69
C LYS A 13 4.06 -8.06 -17.09
N PHE A 14 3.78 -7.18 -16.12
CA PHE A 14 2.44 -7.05 -15.55
C PHE A 14 1.37 -6.69 -16.60
N VAL A 15 1.72 -5.86 -17.60
CA VAL A 15 0.80 -5.44 -18.67
C VAL A 15 0.68 -6.51 -19.75
N GLU A 16 1.78 -7.19 -20.09
CA GLU A 16 1.82 -8.24 -21.11
C GLU A 16 0.85 -9.41 -20.81
N ARG A 17 0.52 -9.66 -19.53
CA ARG A 17 -0.45 -10.69 -19.12
C ARG A 17 -1.93 -10.24 -19.20
N GLN A 18 -2.18 -8.96 -19.46
CA GLN A 18 -3.52 -8.39 -19.52
C GLN A 18 -4.07 -8.44 -20.94
N ASN A 19 -5.39 -8.36 -21.08
CA ASN A 19 -6.05 -8.30 -22.39
C ASN A 19 -5.48 -7.15 -23.23
N GLN A 20 -5.21 -7.41 -24.51
CA GLN A 20 -4.58 -6.44 -25.41
C GLN A 20 -5.35 -5.12 -25.51
N ASP A 21 -6.68 -5.19 -25.50
CA ASP A 21 -7.56 -4.01 -25.53
C ASP A 21 -7.38 -3.10 -24.30
N SER A 22 -6.85 -3.62 -23.19
CA SER A 22 -6.59 -2.84 -21.98
C SER A 22 -5.26 -2.08 -22.00
N HIS A 23 -4.36 -2.38 -22.96
CA HIS A 23 -2.98 -1.83 -22.96
C HIS A 23 -2.94 -0.30 -23.09
N GLU A 24 -3.97 0.32 -23.67
CA GLU A 24 -4.10 1.79 -23.75
C GLU A 24 -4.27 2.47 -22.38
N ASN A 25 -4.72 1.71 -21.37
CA ASN A 25 -4.92 2.17 -19.99
C ASN A 25 -3.62 2.20 -19.18
N TYR A 26 -2.48 1.93 -19.80
CA TYR A 26 -1.18 2.03 -19.15
C TYR A 26 -0.37 3.18 -19.74
N LYS A 27 0.41 3.85 -18.89
CA LYS A 27 1.28 4.97 -19.25
C LYS A 27 2.70 4.67 -18.80
N ASN A 28 3.67 5.11 -19.60
CA ASN A 28 5.06 5.08 -19.18
C ASN A 28 5.33 6.30 -18.29
N VAL A 29 5.74 6.05 -17.04
CA VAL A 29 6.06 7.07 -16.05
C VAL A 29 7.41 6.71 -15.44
N HIS A 30 8.43 7.55 -15.66
CA HIS A 30 9.79 7.29 -15.18
C HIS A 30 10.31 5.87 -15.51
N ASN A 31 10.09 5.40 -16.75
CA ASN A 31 10.43 4.06 -17.24
C ASN A 31 9.61 2.89 -16.65
N LEU A 32 8.61 3.17 -15.80
CA LEU A 32 7.67 2.15 -15.33
C LEU A 32 6.40 2.16 -16.19
N THR A 33 5.84 0.98 -16.47
CA THR A 33 4.57 0.86 -17.20
C THR A 33 3.42 0.72 -16.20
N LEU A 34 2.73 1.82 -15.92
CA LEU A 34 1.77 1.93 -14.82
C LEU A 34 0.35 2.08 -15.32
N SER A 35 -0.62 1.47 -14.63
CA SER A 35 -2.04 1.71 -14.89
C SER A 35 -2.37 3.19 -14.68
N ASN A 36 -3.22 3.76 -15.55
CA ASN A 36 -3.67 5.15 -15.47
C ASN A 36 -4.63 5.41 -14.30
N VAL A 37 -5.06 4.35 -13.62
CA VAL A 37 -5.83 4.34 -12.37
C VAL A 37 -4.99 3.65 -11.30
N GLY A 38 -5.10 4.11 -10.06
CA GLY A 38 -4.56 3.45 -8.88
C GLY A 38 -5.63 3.23 -7.81
N ILE A 39 -5.42 2.26 -6.93
CA ILE A 39 -6.29 2.02 -5.78
C ILE A 39 -5.82 2.85 -4.57
N GLY A 40 -6.73 3.64 -4.00
CA GLY A 40 -6.51 4.39 -2.76
C GLY A 40 -6.97 3.62 -1.52
N THR A 41 -6.28 3.83 -0.38
CA THR A 41 -6.47 3.05 0.86
C THR A 41 -6.83 3.89 2.09
N TYR A 42 -7.35 5.11 1.89
CA TYR A 42 -7.53 6.09 2.97
C TYR A 42 -8.69 5.79 3.93
N LEU A 43 -9.88 5.45 3.40
CA LEU A 43 -11.12 5.47 4.17
C LEU A 43 -11.43 4.14 4.87
N GLY A 44 -12.27 4.21 5.91
CA GLY A 44 -12.75 3.07 6.67
C GLY A 44 -12.26 3.07 8.12
N ASN A 45 -12.94 2.31 8.98
CA ASN A 45 -12.56 2.21 10.38
C ASN A 45 -11.21 1.49 10.54
N PRO A 46 -10.40 1.81 11.57
CA PRO A 46 -9.15 1.11 11.85
C PRO A 46 -9.40 -0.22 12.60
N ASP A 47 -10.26 -1.09 12.04
CA ASP A 47 -10.60 -2.39 12.61
C ASP A 47 -10.25 -3.55 11.66
N THR A 48 -10.20 -4.76 12.22
CA THR A 48 -9.85 -6.00 11.50
C THR A 48 -10.85 -6.36 10.40
N GLU A 49 -12.12 -6.00 10.55
CA GLU A 49 -13.13 -6.26 9.51
C GLU A 49 -12.84 -5.42 8.27
N THR A 50 -12.62 -4.12 8.46
CA THR A 50 -12.26 -3.19 7.39
C THR A 50 -10.90 -3.54 6.80
N ASP A 51 -9.93 -4.03 7.59
CA ASP A 51 -8.64 -4.50 7.06
C ASP A 51 -8.80 -5.58 5.99
N LYS A 52 -9.67 -6.57 6.25
CA LYS A 52 -9.96 -7.64 5.29
C LYS A 52 -10.62 -7.12 4.03
N LEU A 53 -11.56 -6.17 4.16
CA LEU A 53 -12.22 -5.55 3.01
C LEU A 53 -11.23 -4.77 2.13
N VAL A 54 -10.30 -4.03 2.76
CA VAL A 54 -9.25 -3.30 2.05
C VAL A 54 -8.27 -4.26 1.38
N GLU A 55 -7.84 -5.31 2.07
CA GLU A 55 -7.00 -6.37 1.49
C GLU A 55 -7.65 -7.01 0.25
N ASP A 56 -8.94 -7.36 0.35
CA ASP A 56 -9.69 -7.95 -0.76
C ASP A 56 -9.90 -6.98 -1.93
N ALA A 57 -10.12 -5.69 -1.64
CA ALA A 57 -10.19 -4.66 -2.67
C ALA A 57 -8.86 -4.52 -3.42
N ILE A 58 -7.74 -4.49 -2.70
CA ILE A 58 -6.40 -4.42 -3.29
C ILE A 58 -6.14 -5.64 -4.18
N LYS A 59 -6.42 -6.85 -3.68
CA LYS A 59 -6.26 -8.09 -4.45
C LYS A 59 -7.09 -8.06 -5.74
N LYS A 60 -8.37 -7.67 -5.64
CA LYS A 60 -9.27 -7.56 -6.80
C LYS A 60 -8.77 -6.53 -7.81
N SER A 61 -8.29 -5.37 -7.35
CA SER A 61 -7.72 -4.35 -8.24
C SER A 61 -6.49 -4.85 -8.98
N ILE A 62 -5.55 -5.50 -8.29
CA ILE A 62 -4.33 -6.05 -8.90
C ILE A 62 -4.65 -7.13 -9.93
N LEU A 63 -5.52 -8.08 -9.58
CA LEU A 63 -5.96 -9.13 -10.50
C LEU A 63 -6.78 -8.56 -11.68
N GLY A 64 -7.41 -7.40 -11.49
CA GLY A 64 -8.12 -6.65 -12.53
C GLY A 64 -7.24 -5.74 -13.40
N GLY A 65 -5.91 -5.73 -13.21
CA GLY A 65 -4.98 -4.95 -14.05
C GLY A 65 -4.54 -3.60 -13.47
N ILE A 66 -4.79 -3.31 -12.19
CA ILE A 66 -4.29 -2.10 -11.53
C ILE A 66 -2.97 -2.41 -10.80
N ASN A 67 -1.86 -1.81 -11.24
CA ASN A 67 -0.55 -2.00 -10.60
C ASN A 67 -0.05 -0.77 -9.82
N VAL A 68 -0.91 0.23 -9.60
CA VAL A 68 -0.62 1.42 -8.79
C VAL A 68 -1.44 1.38 -7.50
N ILE A 69 -0.77 1.46 -6.36
CA ILE A 69 -1.38 1.46 -5.03
C ILE A 69 -0.95 2.73 -4.29
N ASP A 70 -1.92 3.46 -3.75
CA ASP A 70 -1.70 4.66 -2.95
C ASP A 70 -2.03 4.40 -1.47
N SER A 71 -1.10 4.78 -0.60
CA SER A 71 -1.26 4.73 0.85
C SER A 71 -0.59 5.91 1.55
N ALA A 72 -0.66 5.92 2.87
CA ALA A 72 0.07 6.82 3.75
C ALA A 72 0.08 6.26 5.18
N ILE A 73 1.09 6.61 5.98
CA ILE A 73 1.23 6.12 7.35
C ILE A 73 0.02 6.45 8.23
N ASN A 74 -0.60 7.62 8.02
CA ASN A 74 -1.75 8.08 8.81
C ASN A 74 -3.08 7.48 8.36
N TYR A 75 -3.13 6.78 7.22
CA TYR A 75 -4.36 6.17 6.75
C TYR A 75 -4.75 5.02 7.67
N ARG A 76 -5.92 5.15 8.29
CA ARG A 76 -6.48 4.17 9.23
C ARG A 76 -5.51 3.84 10.37
N ALA A 77 -4.79 4.85 10.90
CA ALA A 77 -3.84 4.70 12.01
C ALA A 77 -2.80 3.59 11.77
N GLN A 78 -2.01 3.72 10.69
CA GLN A 78 -1.00 2.75 10.23
C GLN A 78 -1.55 1.41 9.68
N LYS A 79 -2.87 1.18 9.72
CA LYS A 79 -3.44 -0.10 9.28
C LYS A 79 -3.53 -0.22 7.75
N ALA A 80 -3.65 0.89 7.02
CA ALA A 80 -3.71 0.84 5.56
C ALA A 80 -2.44 0.24 4.92
N GLU A 81 -1.24 0.67 5.34
CA GLU A 81 0.02 0.12 4.84
C GLU A 81 0.19 -1.36 5.19
N ARG A 82 -0.33 -1.79 6.36
CA ARG A 82 -0.36 -3.21 6.76
C ARG A 82 -1.27 -4.02 5.84
N SER A 83 -2.48 -3.52 5.53
CA SER A 83 -3.37 -4.16 4.55
C SER A 83 -2.74 -4.24 3.16
N VAL A 84 -2.04 -3.19 2.70
CA VAL A 84 -1.27 -3.23 1.44
C VAL A 84 -0.21 -4.33 1.48
N GLY A 85 0.59 -4.38 2.53
CA GLY A 85 1.62 -5.40 2.71
C GLY A 85 1.04 -6.82 2.73
N ASN A 86 -0.05 -7.04 3.45
CA ASN A 86 -0.72 -8.34 3.53
C ASN A 86 -1.27 -8.79 2.17
N ALA A 87 -1.97 -7.90 1.46
CA ALA A 87 -2.54 -8.20 0.15
C ALA A 87 -1.46 -8.55 -0.89
N ILE A 88 -0.38 -7.77 -0.96
CA ILE A 88 0.73 -8.05 -1.89
C ILE A 88 1.44 -9.35 -1.51
N SER A 89 1.68 -9.60 -0.21
CA SER A 89 2.32 -10.84 0.24
C SER A 89 1.50 -12.06 -0.17
N GLN A 90 0.18 -12.04 0.09
CA GLN A 90 -0.72 -13.13 -0.30
C GLN A 90 -0.70 -13.42 -1.81
N LEU A 91 -0.67 -12.38 -2.66
CA LEU A 91 -0.61 -12.57 -4.12
C LEU A 91 0.75 -13.09 -4.59
N ILE A 92 1.85 -12.67 -3.96
CA ILE A 92 3.19 -13.21 -4.24
C ILE A 92 3.26 -14.68 -3.83
N ASP A 93 2.77 -15.02 -2.63
CA ASP A 93 2.76 -16.40 -2.12
C ASP A 93 1.93 -17.33 -3.01
N ASN A 94 0.86 -16.80 -3.62
CA ASN A 94 0.04 -17.51 -4.61
C ASN A 94 0.64 -17.55 -6.03
N ASN A 95 1.79 -16.92 -6.28
CA ASN A 95 2.40 -16.73 -7.60
C ASN A 95 1.52 -15.94 -8.61
N ASP A 96 0.58 -15.12 -8.13
CA ASP A 96 -0.27 -14.28 -8.99
C ASP A 96 0.49 -13.05 -9.52
N ILE A 97 1.51 -12.58 -8.79
CA ILE A 97 2.36 -11.43 -9.12
C ILE A 97 3.80 -11.65 -8.61
N SER A 98 4.71 -10.78 -9.04
CA SER A 98 6.00 -10.54 -8.38
C SER A 98 6.06 -9.13 -7.77
N ARG A 99 7.00 -8.87 -6.85
CA ARG A 99 7.12 -7.53 -6.23
C ARG A 99 7.45 -6.46 -7.27
N GLU A 100 8.21 -6.83 -8.28
CA GLU A 100 8.69 -5.98 -9.37
C GLU A 100 7.57 -5.46 -10.28
N GLU A 101 6.40 -6.12 -10.24
CA GLU A 101 5.23 -5.80 -11.05
C GLU A 101 4.37 -4.67 -10.47
N ILE A 102 4.49 -4.35 -9.17
CA ILE A 102 3.58 -3.46 -8.44
C ILE A 102 4.26 -2.17 -7.97
N PHE A 103 3.68 -1.02 -8.32
CA PHE A 103 4.08 0.28 -7.82
C PHE A 103 3.28 0.66 -6.57
N VAL A 104 3.98 0.96 -5.48
CA VAL A 104 3.38 1.40 -4.21
C VAL A 104 3.89 2.80 -3.91
N SER A 105 2.96 3.74 -3.77
CA SER A 105 3.22 5.09 -3.29
C SER A 105 2.72 5.21 -1.86
N THR A 106 3.61 5.62 -0.95
CA THR A 106 3.20 6.00 0.41
C THR A 106 3.68 7.40 0.75
N LYS A 107 3.09 7.98 1.80
CA LYS A 107 3.31 9.35 2.23
C LYS A 107 3.60 9.37 3.72
N ASN A 108 4.52 10.24 4.11
CA ASN A 108 4.80 10.59 5.49
C ASN A 108 4.55 12.10 5.71
N GLY A 109 4.81 12.58 6.92
CA GLY A 109 4.67 14.00 7.28
C GLY A 109 3.59 14.28 8.32
N TYR A 110 2.73 13.31 8.63
CA TYR A 110 1.86 13.32 9.79
C TYR A 110 2.35 12.33 10.84
N VAL A 111 2.31 12.75 12.11
CA VAL A 111 2.44 11.84 13.24
C VAL A 111 1.05 11.25 13.53
N THR A 112 0.98 9.94 13.70
CA THR A 112 -0.27 9.19 13.89
C THR A 112 -0.12 8.14 14.98
N ASN A 113 -1.23 7.68 15.54
CA ASN A 113 -1.27 6.53 16.45
C ASN A 113 -1.20 5.21 15.67
N ASP A 114 -0.91 4.13 16.39
CA ASP A 114 -1.11 2.76 15.91
C ASP A 114 -2.54 2.31 16.22
N GLY A 115 -3.29 1.92 15.20
CA GLY A 115 -4.69 1.49 15.34
C GLY A 115 -4.88 0.18 16.10
N ASP A 116 -3.82 -0.61 16.32
CA ASP A 116 -3.87 -1.83 17.12
C ASP A 116 -3.60 -1.56 18.62
N ILE A 117 -3.21 -0.33 18.98
CA ILE A 117 -2.95 0.09 20.36
C ILE A 117 -4.13 0.91 20.89
N LYS A 118 -4.66 0.53 22.05
CA LYS A 118 -5.78 1.20 22.72
C LYS A 118 -5.34 2.47 23.46
N GLU A 119 -4.75 3.38 22.72
CA GLU A 119 -4.30 4.71 23.18
C GLU A 119 -4.88 5.77 22.25
N ASP A 120 -5.17 6.95 22.78
CA ASP A 120 -5.42 8.11 21.92
C ASP A 120 -4.12 8.56 21.22
N LEU A 121 -4.27 9.49 20.26
CA LEU A 121 -3.15 10.02 19.48
C LEU A 121 -2.02 10.55 20.37
N MET A 122 -2.32 11.37 21.37
CA MET A 122 -1.29 12.02 22.18
C MET A 122 -0.63 11.05 23.15
N GLN A 123 -1.40 10.12 23.73
CA GLN A 123 -0.86 9.05 24.56
C GLN A 123 0.16 8.22 23.79
N TYR A 124 -0.21 7.76 22.59
CA TYR A 124 0.69 6.99 21.74
C TYR A 124 1.92 7.80 21.37
N VAL A 125 1.76 9.05 20.92
CA VAL A 125 2.87 9.91 20.50
C VAL A 125 3.85 10.18 21.63
N MET A 126 3.34 10.48 22.83
CA MET A 126 4.19 10.69 23.99
C MET A 126 4.92 9.42 24.41
N ARG A 127 4.27 8.24 24.32
CA ARG A 127 4.90 6.96 24.66
C ARG A 127 5.99 6.57 23.65
N GLU A 128 5.68 6.61 22.35
CA GLU A 128 6.58 6.14 21.29
C GLU A 128 7.68 7.13 20.94
N TYR A 129 7.39 8.43 20.93
CA TYR A 129 8.33 9.44 20.45
C TYR A 129 8.85 10.36 21.56
N GLY A 130 8.00 10.74 22.52
CA GLY A 130 8.38 11.64 23.62
C GLY A 130 9.28 10.95 24.65
N LYS A 131 8.78 9.89 25.29
CA LYS A 131 9.48 9.16 26.38
C LYS A 131 10.73 8.43 25.90
N THR A 132 10.80 8.09 24.63
CA THR A 132 12.00 7.50 24.00
C THR A 132 13.05 8.55 23.64
N GLY A 133 12.70 9.84 23.71
CA GLY A 133 13.60 10.95 23.38
C GLY A 133 13.78 11.20 21.88
N ILE A 134 12.99 10.55 21.02
CA ILE A 134 12.99 10.77 19.56
C ILE A 134 12.50 12.19 19.25
N VAL A 135 11.41 12.60 19.91
CA VAL A 135 10.87 13.96 19.88
C VAL A 135 11.06 14.56 21.26
N LYS A 136 11.66 15.75 21.32
CA LYS A 136 11.83 16.51 22.56
C LYS A 136 10.70 17.51 22.70
N GLU A 137 10.30 17.79 23.93
CA GLU A 137 9.49 18.97 24.22
C GLU A 137 10.23 20.21 23.71
N GLY A 138 9.49 21.09 23.03
CA GLY A 138 9.99 22.38 22.53
C GLY A 138 9.91 23.46 23.59
#